data_AF-A0A7Y7CTJ4-F1
#
_entry.id   AF-A0A7Y7CTJ4-F1
#
_cell.length_a   1.000
_cell.length_b   1.000
_cell.length_c   1.000
_cell.angle_alpha   90.00
_cell.angle_beta   90.00
_cell.angle_gamma   90.00
#
_symmetry.space_group_name_H-M   'P 1'
#
loop_
_entity.id
_entity.type
_entity.pdbx_description
1 polymer ?
#
loop_
_entity_poly.entity_id
_entity_poly.type
_entity_poly.pdbx_seq_one_letter_code
_entity_poly.pdbx_strand_id
1 'polypeptide(L)'
;MRKQFGYSLIELMIGMLVGLIVLSAIIYIFLVTLKSQKEIYSSSLLIRETNFLNDLISGELRRVGYNSGGGVASGIYAYDANSNSCIVYSYEKPSTSSAAYYGFRVANDAVEYGVGVTTSCAGGSWSAVSNDEVVISNGQFTVGAPTSVRNTTDETFSITYSFGVSVAVDQSWGRTVTKSINIRNDIDN
;
A
#
# COMPACT_ATOMS: atom_id res chain seq x y z
N MET A 1 1.51 7.23 -78.04
CA MET A 1 0.45 7.70 -77.12
C MET A 1 0.16 6.58 -76.13
N ARG A 2 0.35 6.81 -74.82
CA ARG A 2 0.01 5.82 -73.77
C ARG A 2 -1.49 5.91 -73.48
N LYS A 3 -2.22 4.80 -73.57
CA LYS A 3 -3.64 4.72 -73.19
C LYS A 3 -3.74 4.82 -71.67
N GLN A 4 -4.57 5.73 -71.17
CA GLN A 4 -4.93 5.81 -69.75
C GLN A 4 -6.08 4.82 -69.50
N PHE A 5 -5.90 3.91 -68.53
CA PHE A 5 -6.96 3.04 -68.03
C PHE A 5 -7.59 3.73 -66.82
N GLY A 6 -8.91 3.97 -66.88
CA GLY A 6 -9.69 4.52 -65.76
C GLY A 6 -10.29 3.40 -64.90
N TYR A 7 -10.51 3.68 -63.62
CA TYR A 7 -11.22 2.78 -62.71
C TYR A 7 -12.73 2.86 -62.91
N SER A 8 -13.42 1.74 -62.77
CA SER A 8 -14.88 1.72 -62.76
C SER A 8 -15.43 2.25 -61.43
N LEU A 9 -16.63 2.85 -61.45
CA LEU A 9 -17.30 3.36 -60.25
C LEU A 9 -17.55 2.24 -59.22
N ILE A 10 -17.82 1.02 -59.69
CA ILE A 10 -18.01 -0.16 -58.83
C ILE A 10 -16.71 -0.61 -58.16
N GLU A 11 -15.55 -0.55 -58.84
CA GLU A 11 -14.25 -0.82 -58.21
C GLU A 11 -13.95 0.17 -57.09
N LEU A 12 -14.33 1.44 -57.27
CA LEU A 12 -14.17 2.47 -56.24
C LEU A 12 -15.07 2.18 -55.03
N MET A 13 -16.32 1.78 -55.26
CA MET A 13 -17.25 1.40 -54.18
C MET A 13 -16.77 0.17 -53.41
N ILE A 14 -16.27 -0.86 -54.11
CA ILE A 14 -15.73 -2.07 -53.49
C ILE A 14 -14.46 -1.74 -52.70
N GLY A 15 -13.56 -0.92 -53.25
CA GLY A 15 -12.33 -0.50 -52.57
C GLY A 15 -12.60 0.25 -51.26
N MET A 16 -13.57 1.17 -51.27
CA MET A 16 -13.99 1.87 -50.05
C MET A 16 -14.63 0.92 -49.03
N LEU A 17 -15.47 -0.01 -49.48
CA LEU A 17 -16.13 -0.99 -48.62
C LEU A 17 -15.10 -1.89 -47.92
N VAL A 18 -14.14 -2.44 -48.66
CA VAL A 18 -13.06 -3.26 -48.09
C VAL A 18 -12.16 -2.42 -47.16
N GLY A 19 -11.85 -1.17 -47.54
CA GLY A 19 -11.08 -0.25 -46.71
C GLY A 19 -11.71 0.02 -45.35
N LEU A 20 -13.02 0.23 -45.30
CA LEU A 20 -13.76 0.43 -44.04
C LEU A 20 -13.74 -0.82 -43.16
N ILE A 21 -13.88 -2.01 -43.74
CA ILE A 21 -13.81 -3.28 -43.01
C ILE A 21 -12.43 -3.43 -42.35
N VAL A 22 -11.36 -3.21 -43.11
CA VAL A 22 -9.99 -3.32 -42.60
C VAL A 22 -9.70 -2.28 -41.51
N LEU A 23 -10.13 -1.03 -41.72
CA LEU A 23 -9.95 0.04 -40.74
C LEU A 23 -10.67 -0.26 -39.42
N SER A 24 -11.88 -0.85 -39.49
CA SER A 24 -12.62 -1.26 -38.29
C SER A 24 -11.88 -2.32 -37.48
N ALA A 25 -11.25 -3.30 -38.15
CA ALA A 25 -10.46 -4.34 -37.50
C ALA A 25 -9.22 -3.76 -36.79
N ILE A 26 -8.52 -2.81 -37.43
CA ILE A 26 -7.36 -2.14 -36.84
C ILE A 26 -7.75 -1.32 -35.61
N ILE A 27 -8.85 -0.55 -35.69
CA ILE A 27 -9.36 0.24 -34.57
C ILE A 27 -9.72 -0.69 -33.39
N TYR A 28 -10.38 -1.81 -33.67
CA TYR A 28 -10.73 -2.78 -32.63
C TYR A 28 -9.49 -3.31 -31.89
N ILE A 29 -8.45 -3.72 -32.62
CA ILE A 29 -7.19 -4.20 -32.02
C ILE A 29 -6.52 -3.10 -31.18
N PHE A 30 -6.54 -1.85 -31.66
CA PHE A 30 -5.99 -0.72 -30.93
C PHE A 30 -6.73 -0.48 -29.62
N LEU A 31 -8.06 -0.51 -29.61
CA LEU A 31 -8.87 -0.36 -28.39
C LEU A 31 -8.59 -1.47 -27.38
N VAL A 32 -8.46 -2.72 -27.84
CA VAL A 32 -8.08 -3.86 -26.98
C VAL A 32 -6.70 -3.64 -26.37
N THR A 33 -5.74 -3.15 -27.16
CA THR A 33 -4.38 -2.87 -26.70
C THR A 33 -4.36 -1.73 -25.67
N LEU A 34 -5.09 -0.63 -25.92
CA LEU A 34 -5.21 0.47 -24.97
C LEU A 34 -5.82 0.02 -23.63
N LYS A 35 -6.88 -0.79 -23.68
CA LYS A 35 -7.47 -1.37 -22.48
C LYS A 35 -6.43 -2.20 -21.72
N SER A 36 -5.73 -3.10 -22.40
CA SER A 36 -4.69 -3.94 -21.80
C SER A 36 -3.57 -3.10 -21.14
N GLN A 37 -3.15 -2.01 -21.77
CA GLN A 37 -2.16 -1.10 -21.19
C GLN A 37 -2.64 -0.47 -19.86
N LYS A 38 -3.90 -0.02 -19.80
CA LYS A 38 -4.51 0.52 -18.57
C LYS A 38 -4.52 -0.53 -17.45
N GLU A 39 -4.89 -1.76 -17.77
CA GLU A 39 -4.94 -2.87 -16.81
C GLU A 39 -3.54 -3.21 -16.27
N ILE A 40 -2.53 -3.29 -17.16
CA ILE A 40 -1.13 -3.55 -16.78
C ILE A 40 -0.60 -2.43 -15.89
N TYR A 41 -0.85 -1.17 -16.25
CA TYR A 41 -0.40 -0.02 -15.46
C TYR A 41 -1.04 -0.02 -14.05
N SER A 42 -2.36 -0.20 -13.97
CA SER A 42 -3.10 -0.23 -12.70
C SER A 42 -2.61 -1.36 -11.79
N SER A 43 -2.38 -2.56 -12.36
CA SER A 43 -1.83 -3.71 -11.64
C SER A 43 -0.41 -3.46 -11.13
N SER A 44 0.46 -2.89 -11.98
CA SER A 44 1.84 -2.54 -11.63
C SER A 44 1.89 -1.52 -10.49
N LEU A 45 1.04 -0.48 -10.55
CA LEU A 45 0.90 0.52 -9.52
C LEU A 45 0.51 -0.11 -8.18
N LEU A 46 -0.55 -0.94 -8.15
CA LEU A 46 -1.01 -1.61 -6.94
C LEU A 46 0.04 -2.53 -6.33
N ILE A 47 0.79 -3.27 -7.16
CA ILE A 47 1.87 -4.15 -6.71
C ILE A 47 3.01 -3.32 -6.10
N ARG A 48 3.48 -2.28 -6.81
CA ARG A 48 4.55 -1.39 -6.35
C ARG A 48 4.20 -0.78 -5.00
N GLU A 49 3.01 -0.20 -4.91
CA GLU A 49 2.57 0.51 -3.72
C GLU A 49 2.39 -0.42 -2.53
N THR A 50 1.73 -1.55 -2.73
CA THR A 50 1.58 -2.52 -1.65
C THR A 50 2.92 -3.06 -1.18
N ASN A 51 3.86 -3.33 -2.08
CA ASN A 51 5.18 -3.83 -1.69
C ASN A 51 5.94 -2.76 -0.90
N PHE A 52 5.90 -1.50 -1.35
CA PHE A 52 6.47 -0.38 -0.62
C PHE A 52 5.89 -0.24 0.79
N LEU A 53 4.56 -0.20 0.92
CA LEU A 53 3.89 -0.12 2.22
C LEU A 53 4.21 -1.34 3.10
N ASN A 54 4.24 -2.54 2.50
CA ASN A 54 4.55 -3.75 3.22
C ASN A 54 5.98 -3.74 3.80
N ASP A 55 6.95 -3.34 2.98
CA ASP A 55 8.35 -3.28 3.36
C ASP A 55 8.58 -2.20 4.41
N LEU A 56 7.99 -1.02 4.23
CA LEU A 56 8.04 0.09 5.19
C LEU A 56 7.42 -0.30 6.53
N ILE A 57 6.14 -0.69 6.54
CA ILE A 57 5.41 -1.01 7.78
C ILE A 57 6.08 -2.20 8.47
N SER A 58 6.47 -3.24 7.74
CA SER A 58 7.08 -4.41 8.38
C SER A 58 8.52 -4.18 8.85
N GLY A 59 9.32 -3.38 8.14
CA GLY A 59 10.65 -2.99 8.58
C GLY A 59 10.59 -2.19 9.89
N GLU A 60 9.66 -1.25 9.98
CA GLU A 60 9.45 -0.45 11.18
C GLU A 60 8.85 -1.25 12.35
N LEU A 61 7.81 -2.05 12.10
CA LEU A 61 7.19 -2.85 13.14
C LEU A 61 8.11 -3.95 13.70
N ARG A 62 9.09 -4.45 12.94
CA ARG A 62 10.09 -5.39 13.46
C ARG A 62 11.00 -4.80 14.54
N ARG A 63 11.08 -3.47 14.63
CA ARG A 63 11.95 -2.76 15.58
C ARG A 63 11.24 -2.43 16.89
N VAL A 64 9.93 -2.64 16.93
CA VAL A 64 9.07 -2.40 18.08
C VAL A 64 9.62 -3.08 19.34
N GLY A 65 9.74 -2.33 20.43
CA GLY A 65 10.17 -2.86 21.72
C GLY A 65 11.64 -3.21 21.82
N TYR A 66 12.47 -2.85 20.84
CA TYR A 66 13.92 -2.95 20.95
C TYR A 66 14.47 -1.99 22.02
N ASN A 67 15.32 -2.50 22.90
CA ASN A 67 16.01 -1.78 23.97
C ASN A 67 17.47 -2.22 24.04
N SER A 68 18.39 -1.26 24.10
CA SER A 68 19.84 -1.48 24.14
C SER A 68 20.38 -1.68 25.55
N GLY A 69 19.64 -1.31 26.60
CA GLY A 69 20.05 -1.34 28.00
C GLY A 69 19.64 -2.58 28.80
N GLY A 70 19.16 -3.65 28.14
CA GLY A 70 18.73 -4.89 28.82
C GLY A 70 17.49 -4.73 29.73
N GLY A 71 16.83 -3.57 29.71
CA GLY A 71 15.67 -3.27 30.54
C GLY A 71 14.33 -3.55 29.85
N VAL A 72 13.27 -3.59 30.64
CA VAL A 72 11.88 -3.73 30.18
C VAL A 72 11.48 -2.51 29.33
N ALA A 73 11.52 -2.60 27.99
CA ALA A 73 10.90 -1.58 27.13
C ALA A 73 9.47 -2.01 26.78
N SER A 74 8.50 -1.11 26.97
CA SER A 74 7.21 -1.27 26.31
C SER A 74 7.41 -1.02 24.82
N GLY A 75 7.02 -1.95 23.96
CA GLY A 75 7.14 -1.80 22.50
C GLY A 75 5.94 -1.09 21.89
N ILE A 76 4.74 -1.34 22.43
CA ILE A 76 3.47 -0.81 21.94
C ILE A 76 2.84 0.04 23.06
N TYR A 77 2.46 1.28 22.75
CA TYR A 77 1.98 2.25 23.76
C TYR A 77 0.52 2.60 23.57
N ALA A 78 0.05 2.68 22.33
CA ALA A 78 -1.36 2.90 22.04
C ALA A 78 -1.78 2.16 20.79
N TYR A 79 -2.95 1.55 20.88
CA TYR A 79 -3.72 1.06 19.77
C TYR A 79 -5.10 1.73 19.87
N ASP A 80 -5.63 2.27 18.78
CA ASP A 80 -6.99 2.81 18.80
C ASP A 80 -7.97 1.65 18.81
N ALA A 81 -8.40 1.21 20.01
CA ALA A 81 -9.33 0.10 20.17
C ALA A 81 -10.70 0.32 19.52
N ASN A 82 -11.06 1.57 19.19
CA ASN A 82 -12.39 1.90 18.66
C ASN A 82 -12.44 1.74 17.14
N SER A 83 -11.41 2.22 16.43
CA SER A 83 -11.36 2.18 14.98
C SER A 83 -10.35 1.17 14.43
N ASN A 84 -9.42 0.70 15.26
CA ASN A 84 -8.21 -0.04 14.89
C ASN A 84 -7.41 0.62 13.75
N SER A 85 -7.67 1.88 13.40
CA SER A 85 -7.04 2.51 12.24
C SER A 85 -5.63 2.99 12.52
N CYS A 86 -5.16 2.90 13.77
CA CYS A 86 -3.89 3.44 14.21
C CYS A 86 -3.18 2.55 15.23
N ILE A 87 -1.86 2.49 15.11
CA ILE A 87 -0.92 1.86 16.04
C ILE A 87 0.22 2.82 16.37
N VAL A 88 0.57 2.91 17.65
CA VAL A 88 1.71 3.68 18.17
C VAL A 88 2.65 2.74 18.89
N TYR A 89 3.91 2.81 18.49
CA TYR A 89 4.98 1.98 19.01
C TYR A 89 6.21 2.83 19.35
N SER A 90 7.14 2.25 20.08
CA SER A 90 8.43 2.84 20.31
C SER A 90 9.53 1.79 20.22
N TYR A 91 10.74 2.30 20.03
CA TYR A 91 11.96 1.55 20.17
C TYR A 91 13.04 2.51 20.68
N GLU A 92 14.03 1.98 21.37
CA GLU A 92 15.17 2.78 21.80
C GLU A 92 16.13 3.02 20.62
N LYS A 93 16.52 4.29 20.43
CA LYS A 93 17.64 4.60 19.55
C LYS A 93 18.94 4.39 20.33
N PRO A 94 19.96 3.77 19.72
CA PRO A 94 21.23 3.46 20.40
C PRO A 94 22.00 4.70 20.91
N SER A 95 21.58 5.92 20.56
CA SER A 95 22.31 7.16 20.84
C SER A 95 21.65 8.12 21.85
N THR A 96 20.41 7.88 22.29
CA THR A 96 19.66 8.90 23.07
C THR A 96 19.05 8.43 24.38
N SER A 97 19.17 7.14 24.74
CA SER A 97 18.60 6.55 25.98
C SER A 97 17.13 6.92 26.26
N SER A 98 16.41 7.34 25.22
CA SER A 98 15.07 7.92 25.29
C SER A 98 14.27 7.28 24.17
N ALA A 99 13.16 6.65 24.54
CA ALA A 99 12.23 6.07 23.59
C ALA A 99 11.63 7.17 22.70
N ALA A 100 11.79 7.03 21.39
CA ALA A 100 11.08 7.85 20.43
C ALA A 100 9.82 7.12 19.98
N TYR A 101 8.68 7.80 20.01
CA TYR A 101 7.40 7.24 19.58
C TYR A 101 7.16 7.48 18.09
N TYR A 102 6.67 6.42 17.47
CA TYR A 102 6.34 6.34 16.07
C TYR A 102 4.96 5.72 15.93
N GLY A 103 4.36 5.85 14.76
CA GLY A 103 3.08 5.21 14.53
C GLY A 103 2.72 5.09 13.07
N PHE A 104 1.76 4.22 12.82
CA PHE A 104 1.06 4.16 11.54
C PHE A 104 -0.41 4.40 11.79
N ARG A 105 -1.05 5.13 10.89
CA ARG A 105 -2.51 5.21 10.85
C ARG A 105 -3.03 5.23 9.43
N VAL A 106 -4.29 4.87 9.26
CA VAL A 106 -5.02 5.10 8.03
C VAL A 106 -5.97 6.27 8.24
N ALA A 107 -5.69 7.36 7.54
CA ALA A 107 -6.45 8.60 7.60
C ALA A 107 -6.36 9.30 6.24
N ASN A 108 -7.40 10.07 5.89
CA ASN A 108 -7.44 10.85 4.64
C ASN A 108 -7.11 10.01 3.39
N ASP A 109 -7.69 8.80 3.31
CA ASP A 109 -7.47 7.87 2.19
C ASP A 109 -6.00 7.46 1.97
N ALA A 110 -5.16 7.61 2.99
CA ALA A 110 -3.73 7.33 2.94
C ALA A 110 -3.26 6.49 4.14
N VAL A 111 -2.14 5.78 3.96
CA VAL A 111 -1.34 5.33 5.10
C VAL A 111 -0.46 6.51 5.50
N GLU A 112 -0.59 6.93 6.75
CA GLU A 112 0.23 7.98 7.33
C GLU A 112 1.25 7.38 8.31
N TYR A 113 2.46 7.90 8.26
CA TYR A 113 3.53 7.61 9.20
C TYR A 113 3.69 8.78 10.18
N GLY A 114 3.74 8.45 11.46
CA GLY A 114 3.87 9.39 12.55
C GLY A 114 5.30 9.42 13.10
N VAL A 115 5.86 10.62 13.25
CA VAL A 115 7.14 10.86 13.94
C VAL A 115 6.93 11.82 15.10
N GLY A 116 7.61 11.56 16.23
CA GLY A 116 7.38 12.34 17.45
C GLY A 116 5.94 12.22 17.93
N VAL A 117 5.35 11.03 17.74
CA VAL A 117 4.00 10.73 18.17
C VAL A 117 3.96 10.82 19.70
N THR A 118 2.79 11.08 20.27
CA THR A 118 2.63 10.93 21.73
C THR A 118 2.36 9.46 22.05
N THR A 119 2.05 9.11 23.30
CA THR A 119 1.51 7.79 23.64
C THR A 119 0.05 7.61 23.16
N SER A 120 -0.37 8.31 22.10
CA SER A 120 -1.72 8.27 21.55
C SER A 120 -1.71 8.63 20.06
N CYS A 121 -2.71 8.11 19.33
CA CYS A 121 -2.94 8.39 17.92
C CYS A 121 -3.39 9.84 17.61
N ALA A 122 -3.74 10.61 18.65
CA ALA A 122 -4.25 11.97 18.54
C ALA A 122 -3.14 13.04 18.49
N GLY A 123 -1.93 12.71 18.95
CA GLY A 123 -0.79 13.64 19.01
C GLY A 123 0.31 13.29 18.02
N GLY A 124 1.20 14.26 17.76
CA GLY A 124 2.38 14.09 16.91
C GLY A 124 2.24 14.61 15.48
N SER A 125 3.31 14.45 14.71
CA SER A 125 3.38 14.84 13.31
C SER A 125 3.12 13.63 12.41
N TRP A 126 2.05 13.69 11.63
CA TRP A 126 1.62 12.63 10.72
C TRP A 126 1.76 13.09 9.28
N SER A 127 2.31 12.22 8.43
CA SER A 127 2.47 12.48 7.00
C SER A 127 2.12 11.26 6.18
N ALA A 128 1.40 11.46 5.07
CA ALA A 128 1.12 10.40 4.12
C ALA A 128 2.43 9.80 3.58
N VAL A 129 2.52 8.48 3.62
CA VAL A 129 3.59 7.70 2.99
C VAL A 129 3.11 6.95 1.77
N SER A 130 1.79 6.71 1.65
CA SER A 130 1.23 6.13 0.44
C SER A 130 1.22 7.12 -0.72
N ASN A 131 1.33 6.58 -1.94
CA ASN A 131 1.27 7.35 -3.18
C ASN A 131 -0.15 7.93 -3.43
N ASP A 132 -0.25 9.09 -4.07
CA ASP A 132 -1.52 9.78 -4.38
C ASP A 132 -2.29 9.17 -5.57
N GLU A 133 -1.64 8.34 -6.38
CA GLU A 133 -2.26 7.52 -7.43
C GLU A 133 -3.11 6.37 -6.84
N VAL A 134 -3.04 6.13 -5.52
CA VAL A 134 -3.84 5.12 -4.81
C VAL A 134 -4.69 5.72 -3.69
N VAL A 135 -5.73 4.99 -3.32
CA VAL A 135 -6.65 5.28 -2.20
C VAL A 135 -6.62 4.11 -1.24
N ILE A 136 -6.39 4.41 0.04
CA ILE A 136 -6.33 3.47 1.15
C ILE A 136 -7.64 3.48 1.92
N SER A 137 -8.23 2.31 2.14
CA SER A 137 -9.51 2.15 2.85
C SER A 137 -9.44 1.04 3.89
N ASN A 138 -10.38 1.02 4.83
CA ASN A 138 -10.56 -0.08 5.80
C ASN A 138 -9.27 -0.48 6.54
N GLY A 139 -8.47 0.53 6.92
CA GLY A 139 -7.23 0.33 7.65
C GLY A 139 -7.46 -0.20 9.06
N GLN A 140 -6.85 -1.34 9.37
CA GLN A 140 -6.95 -2.04 10.64
C GLN A 140 -5.57 -2.48 11.08
N PHE A 141 -5.20 -2.20 12.32
CA PHE A 141 -4.03 -2.68 13.02
C PHE A 141 -4.53 -3.44 14.24
N THR A 142 -4.14 -4.70 14.34
CA THR A 142 -4.50 -5.58 15.45
C THR A 142 -3.23 -6.15 16.07
N VAL A 143 -3.22 -6.18 17.40
CA VAL A 143 -2.13 -6.75 18.19
C VAL A 143 -2.65 -8.06 18.78
N GLY A 144 -2.03 -9.16 18.38
CA GLY A 144 -2.27 -10.47 18.98
C GLY A 144 -1.85 -10.49 20.45
N ALA A 145 -2.46 -11.37 21.24
CA ALA A 145 -2.15 -11.44 22.67
C ALA A 145 -0.65 -11.72 22.92
N PRO A 146 -0.03 -11.07 23.92
CA PRO A 146 -0.61 -10.06 24.82
C PRO A 146 -0.83 -8.69 24.14
N THR A 147 -2.02 -8.07 24.37
CA THR A 147 -2.44 -6.78 23.76
C THR A 147 -1.68 -5.56 24.29
N SER A 148 -0.83 -5.76 25.28
CA SER A 148 0.15 -4.80 25.76
C SER A 148 1.48 -5.53 25.96
N VAL A 149 2.49 -5.19 25.16
CA VAL A 149 3.82 -5.77 25.28
C VAL A 149 4.50 -5.11 26.46
N ARG A 150 4.51 -5.80 27.60
CA ARG A 150 5.37 -5.48 28.74
C ARG A 150 6.44 -6.55 28.77
N ASN A 151 7.70 -6.20 28.50
CA ASN A 151 8.83 -7.14 28.54
C ASN A 151 9.16 -7.60 29.97
N THR A 152 8.21 -8.20 30.67
CA THR A 152 8.44 -8.79 31.99
C THR A 152 8.77 -10.29 31.90
N THR A 153 8.61 -10.88 30.71
CA THR A 153 8.86 -12.28 30.35
C THR A 153 9.24 -12.39 28.87
N ASP A 154 9.90 -13.48 28.47
CA ASP A 154 10.07 -13.82 27.06
C ASP A 154 8.68 -13.96 26.42
N GLU A 155 8.33 -13.03 25.54
CA GLU A 155 7.01 -12.96 24.94
C GLU A 155 7.13 -12.87 23.42
N THR A 156 6.34 -13.71 22.75
CA THR A 156 6.09 -13.57 21.32
C THR A 156 4.72 -12.95 21.14
N PHE A 157 4.66 -11.85 20.42
CA PHE A 157 3.41 -11.20 20.05
C PHE A 157 3.37 -11.01 18.53
N SER A 158 2.16 -10.90 17.98
CA SER A 158 1.98 -10.64 16.56
C SER A 158 1.31 -9.28 16.36
N ILE A 159 1.79 -8.52 15.38
CA ILE A 159 1.09 -7.35 14.88
C ILE A 159 0.58 -7.70 13.49
N THR A 160 -0.74 -7.63 13.31
CA THR A 160 -1.38 -7.81 12.02
C THR A 160 -1.91 -6.48 11.55
N TYR A 161 -1.62 -6.11 10.30
CA TYR A 161 -2.28 -4.98 9.67
C TYR A 161 -3.03 -5.43 8.43
N SER A 162 -4.13 -4.74 8.17
CA SER A 162 -4.97 -4.96 7.00
C SER A 162 -5.47 -3.62 6.46
N PHE A 163 -5.39 -3.41 5.16
CA PHE A 163 -5.99 -2.24 4.50
C PHE A 163 -6.33 -2.56 3.05
N GLY A 164 -7.38 -1.94 2.53
CA GLY A 164 -7.72 -1.92 1.11
C GLY A 164 -6.88 -0.88 0.38
N VAL A 165 -6.32 -1.24 -0.77
CA VAL A 165 -5.61 -0.34 -1.69
C VAL A 165 -6.34 -0.37 -3.02
N SER A 166 -6.70 0.78 -3.56
CA SER A 166 -7.35 0.89 -4.87
C SER A 166 -6.76 2.03 -5.69
N VAL A 167 -6.88 1.98 -7.01
CA VAL A 167 -6.38 3.06 -7.89
C VAL A 167 -7.31 4.26 -7.77
N ALA A 168 -6.76 5.46 -7.55
CA ALA A 168 -7.54 6.68 -7.29
C ALA A 168 -8.51 7.02 -8.43
N VAL A 169 -8.07 6.83 -9.68
CA VAL A 169 -8.86 7.11 -10.90
C VAL A 169 -9.97 6.07 -11.13
N ASP A 170 -9.78 4.84 -10.65
CA ASP A 170 -10.69 3.72 -10.91
C ASP A 170 -10.64 2.71 -9.76
N GLN A 171 -11.45 2.95 -8.72
CA GLN A 171 -11.43 2.15 -7.50
C GLN A 171 -11.98 0.73 -7.69
N SER A 172 -12.50 0.38 -8.88
CA SER A 172 -12.82 -1.01 -9.22
C SER A 172 -11.55 -1.89 -9.26
N TRP A 173 -10.41 -1.26 -9.53
CA TRP A 173 -9.09 -1.86 -9.41
C TRP A 173 -8.57 -1.67 -8.00
N GLY A 174 -8.83 -2.65 -7.13
CA GLY A 174 -8.33 -2.66 -5.78
C GLY A 174 -8.05 -4.05 -5.25
N ARG A 175 -7.30 -4.09 -4.15
CA ARG A 175 -6.97 -5.31 -3.42
C ARG A 175 -6.85 -5.03 -1.93
N THR A 176 -7.16 -6.02 -1.11
CA THR A 176 -6.89 -5.96 0.32
C THR A 176 -5.52 -6.55 0.60
N VAL A 177 -4.74 -5.83 1.39
CA VAL A 177 -3.43 -6.24 1.87
C VAL A 177 -3.59 -6.62 3.32
N THR A 178 -3.20 -7.83 3.69
CA THR A 178 -3.14 -8.26 5.08
C THR A 178 -1.78 -8.91 5.33
N LYS A 179 -1.07 -8.46 6.37
CA LYS A 179 0.21 -9.04 6.77
C LYS A 179 0.25 -9.18 8.28
N SER A 180 0.75 -10.31 8.76
CA SER A 180 1.04 -10.55 10.16
C SER A 180 2.54 -10.63 10.37
N ILE A 181 3.03 -9.95 11.40
CA ILE A 181 4.44 -9.88 11.77
C ILE A 181 4.53 -10.43 13.19
N ASN A 182 5.30 -11.50 13.35
CA ASN A 182 5.62 -12.04 14.67
C ASN A 182 6.89 -11.37 15.18
N ILE A 183 6.83 -10.86 16.40
CA ILE A 183 7.94 -10.21 17.09
C ILE A 183 8.17 -11.01 18.35
N ARG A 184 9.43 -11.34 18.61
CA ARG A 184 9.87 -12.05 19.81
C ARG A 184 10.72 -11.08 20.62
N ASN A 185 10.36 -10.90 21.88
CA ASN A 185 11.19 -10.19 22.84
C ASN A 185 11.88 -11.20 23.73
N ASP A 186 13.21 -11.29 23.59
CA ASP A 186 14.05 -12.11 24.45
C ASP A 186 14.68 -11.19 25.51
N ILE A 187 14.56 -11.55 26.78
CA ILE A 187 15.19 -10.81 27.89
C ILE A 187 16.58 -11.41 28.12
N ASP A 188 17.64 -10.70 27.73
CA ASP A 188 19.01 -11.04 28.12
C ASP A 188 19.16 -10.73 29.62
N ASN A 189 19.09 -11.78 30.45
CA ASN A 189 19.28 -11.71 31.90
C ASN A 189 20.76 -11.76 32.30
#